data_AF-A0A661ULF4-F1
#
_entry.id   AF-A0A661ULF4-F1
#
_cell.length_a   1.000
_cell.length_b   1.000
_cell.length_c   1.000
_cell.angle_alpha   90.00
_cell.angle_beta   90.00
_cell.angle_gamma   90.00
#
_symmetry.space_group_name_H-M   'P 1'
#
loop_
_entity.id
_entity.type
_entity.pdbx_description
1 polymer ?
#
loop_
_entity_poly.entity_id
_entity_poly.type
_entity_poly.pdbx_seq_one_letter_code
_entity_poly.pdbx_strand_id
1 'polypeptide(L)' 'MSSLLNVSESTFLALHGMVILAKAAPDKVRVKTIALELKASEAHLAKVFQKLSKAGLVRSLRG' A
#
# COMPACT_ATOMS: atom_id res chain seq x y z
N MET A 1 12.54 7.78 -12.23
CA MET A 1 12.83 8.58 -11.02
C MET A 1 14.28 8.31 -10.66
N SER A 2 15.14 9.31 -10.75
CA SER A 2 16.53 9.22 -10.27
C SER A 2 16.51 9.31 -8.74
N SER A 3 16.78 8.20 -8.04
CA SER A 3 16.80 8.21 -6.57
C SER A 3 18.23 8.01 -6.04
N LEU A 4 18.59 8.85 -5.07
CA LEU A 4 19.80 8.70 -4.23
C LEU A 4 19.74 7.43 -3.37
N LEU A 5 18.54 6.86 -3.19
CA LEU A 5 18.28 5.62 -2.48
C LEU A 5 17.58 4.64 -3.40
N ASN A 6 18.24 3.54 -3.71
CA ASN A 6 17.66 2.47 -4.53
C ASN A 6 16.78 1.58 -3.64
N VAL A 7 15.48 1.85 -3.63
CA VAL A 7 14.48 1.06 -2.92
C VAL A 7 13.65 0.25 -3.91
N SER A 8 13.22 -0.94 -3.49
CA SER A 8 12.36 -1.76 -4.33
C SER A 8 11.01 -1.07 -4.54
N GLU A 9 10.38 -1.31 -5.70
CA GLU A 9 9.03 -0.83 -6.00
C GLU A 9 8.02 -1.25 -4.92
N SER A 10 8.13 -2.47 -4.40
CA SER A 10 7.27 -2.95 -3.31
C SER A 10 7.46 -2.16 -2.01
N THR A 11 8.69 -1.73 -1.70
CA THR A 11 8.96 -0.87 -0.54
C THR A 11 8.34 0.51 -0.73
N PHE A 12 8.48 1.10 -1.92
CA PHE A 12 7.86 2.37 -2.26
C PHE A 12 6.33 2.29 -2.08
N LEU A 13 5.68 1.29 -2.66
CA LEU A 13 4.23 1.11 -2.56
C LEU A 13 3.76 0.81 -1.13
N ALA A 14 4.52 0.06 -0.35
CA ALA A 14 4.20 -0.21 1.04
C ALA A 14 4.16 1.07 1.86
N LEU A 15 5.22 1.90 1.77
CA LEU A 15 5.33 3.13 2.54
C LEU A 15 4.24 4.13 2.14
N HIS A 16 4.13 4.43 0.84
CA HIS A 16 3.13 5.39 0.37
C HIS A 16 1.69 4.89 0.59
N GLY A 17 1.43 3.59 0.40
CA GLY A 17 0.11 3.01 0.65
C GLY A 17 -0.29 3.07 2.13
N MET A 18 0.63 2.82 3.06
CA MET A 18 0.36 2.94 4.50
C MET A 18 0.10 4.39 4.92
N VAL A 19 0.79 5.36 4.32
CA VAL A 19 0.52 6.80 4.58
C VAL A 19 -0.89 7.17 4.14
N ILE A 20 -1.36 6.69 2.98
CA ILE A 20 -2.73 6.93 2.51
C ILE A 20 -3.75 6.31 3.49
N LEU A 21 -3.52 5.07 3.95
CA LEU A 21 -4.36 4.45 4.98
C LEU A 21 -4.39 5.25 6.27
N ALA A 22 -3.24 5.72 6.76
CA ALA A 22 -3.14 6.48 8.00
C ALA A 22 -3.89 7.81 7.92
N LYS A 23 -3.83 8.50 6.77
CA LYS A 23 -4.58 9.75 6.53
C LYS A 23 -6.09 9.55 6.52
N ALA A 24 -6.56 8.36 6.13
CA ALA A 24 -7.97 8.03 6.09
C ALA A 24 -8.49 7.41 7.40
N ALA A 25 -7.61 7.11 8.36
CA ALA A 25 -8.02 6.49 9.62
C ALA A 25 -9.03 7.39 10.37
N PRO A 26 -10.10 6.82 10.96
CA PRO A 26 -10.33 5.39 11.18
C PRO A 26 -11.07 4.67 10.02
N ASP A 27 -11.33 5.34 8.91
CA ASP A 27 -12.06 4.78 7.78
C ASP A 27 -11.24 3.71 7.03
N LYS A 28 -11.97 2.82 6.36
CA LYS A 28 -11.39 1.74 5.55
C LYS A 28 -11.17 2.26 4.13
N VAL A 29 -10.01 1.96 3.56
CA VAL A 29 -9.69 2.28 2.16
C VAL A 29 -9.56 1.00 1.35
N ARG A 30 -10.16 0.98 0.16
CA ARG A 30 -10.03 -0.14 -0.79
C ARG A 30 -8.65 -0.10 -1.45
N VAL A 31 -8.01 -1.25 -1.60
CA VAL A 31 -6.71 -1.38 -2.30
C VAL A 31 -6.78 -0.78 -3.71
N LYS A 32 -7.89 -0.96 -4.44
CA LYS A 32 -8.13 -0.33 -5.74
C LYS A 32 -7.97 1.19 -5.73
N THR A 33 -8.46 1.86 -4.69
CA THR A 33 -8.37 3.32 -4.57
C THR A 33 -6.92 3.77 -4.36
N ILE A 34 -6.20 3.07 -3.49
CA ILE A 34 -4.77 3.35 -3.26
C ILE A 34 -3.95 3.08 -4.53
N ALA A 35 -4.27 2.02 -5.27
CA ALA A 35 -3.58 1.67 -6.52
C ALA A 35 -3.75 2.76 -7.60
N LEU A 36 -4.95 3.33 -7.72
CA LEU A 36 -5.22 4.45 -8.62
C LEU A 36 -4.42 5.70 -8.24
N GLU A 37 -4.38 6.04 -6.95
CA GLU A 37 -3.62 7.20 -6.45
C GLU A 37 -2.11 7.05 -6.66
N LEU A 38 -1.58 5.84 -6.44
CA LEU A 38 -0.17 5.52 -6.63
C LEU A 38 0.21 5.18 -8.09
N LYS A 39 -0.75 5.20 -9.02
CA LYS A 39 -0.58 4.78 -10.42
C LYS A 39 0.08 3.40 -10.56
N ALA A 40 -0.34 2.48 -9.69
CA ALA A 40 0.22 1.13 -9.58
C ALA A 40 -0.81 0.07 -9.98
N SER A 41 -0.33 -1.14 -10.30
CA SER A 41 -1.21 -2.30 -10.49
C SER A 41 -1.91 -2.67 -9.18
N GLU A 42 -3.24 -2.79 -9.22
CA GLU A 42 -4.03 -3.25 -8.08
C GLU A 42 -3.57 -4.63 -7.59
N ALA A 43 -3.26 -5.55 -8.50
CA ALA A 43 -2.78 -6.89 -8.15
C ALA A 43 -1.40 -6.86 -7.45
N HIS A 44 -0.51 -5.97 -7.88
CA HIS A 44 0.80 -5.81 -7.24
C HIS A 44 0.64 -5.20 -5.83
N LEU A 45 -0.16 -4.13 -5.71
CA LEU A 45 -0.42 -3.49 -4.43
C LEU A 45 -1.13 -4.43 -3.44
N ALA A 46 -2.06 -5.26 -3.92
CA ALA A 46 -2.72 -6.28 -3.10
C ALA A 46 -1.71 -7.27 -2.50
N LYS A 47 -0.74 -7.75 -3.29
CA LYS A 47 0.34 -8.63 -2.78
C LYS A 47 1.22 -7.93 -1.75
N VAL A 48 1.52 -6.64 -1.95
CA VAL A 48 2.26 -5.83 -0.97
C VAL A 48 1.47 -5.73 0.33
N PHE A 49 0.18 -5.38 0.26
CA PHE A 49 -0.69 -5.22 1.44
C PHE A 49 -0.96 -6.56 2.16
N GLN A 50 -0.99 -7.68 1.44
CA GLN A 50 -1.02 -9.00 2.05
C GLN A 50 0.22 -9.25 2.93
N LYS A 51 1.42 -8.84 2.48
CA LYS A 51 2.64 -8.96 3.29
C LYS A 51 2.58 -8.04 4.51
N LEU A 52 2.13 -6.81 4.35
CA LEU A 52 1.94 -5.88 5.47
C LEU A 52 0.94 -6.41 6.50
N SER A 53 -0.16 -7.03 6.04
CA SER A 53 -1.16 -7.60 6.93
C SER A 53 -0.62 -8.82 7.69
N LYS A 54 0.15 -9.70 7.02
CA LYS A 54 0.87 -10.80 7.69
C LYS A 54 1.88 -10.31 8.72
N ALA A 55 2.51 -9.15 8.49
CA ALA A 55 3.42 -8.51 9.42
C ALA A 55 2.70 -7.74 10.56
N GLY A 56 1.36 -7.69 10.58
CA GLY A 56 0.59 -6.98 11.59
C GLY A 56 0.59 -5.45 11.44
N LEU A 57 1.10 -4.92 10.32
CA LEU A 57 1.22 -3.47 10.09
C LEU A 57 -0.09 -2.84 9.59
N VAL A 58 -0.95 -3.64 8.95
CA VAL A 58 -2.28 -3.23 8.50
C VAL A 58 -3.29 -4.34 8.76
N ARG A 59 -4.56 -3.99 8.86
CA ARG A 59 -5.66 -4.97 8.97
C ARG A 59 -6.42 -5.03 7.65
N SER A 60 -6.33 -6.16 6.96
CA SER A 60 -7.22 -6.46 5.84
C SER A 60 -8.55 -6.98 6.38
N LEU A 61 -9.66 -6.49 5.83
CA LEU A 61 -10.99 -7.01 6.07
C LEU A 61 -11.45 -7.71 4.80
N ARG A 62 -12.13 -8.85 4.94
CA ARG A 62 -12.78 -9.53 3.80
C ARG A 62 -14.13 -8.85 3.56
N GLY A 63 -14.40 -8.49 2.31
CA GLY A 63 -15.62 -7.78 1.89
C GLY A 63 -15.39 -7.04 0.59
#